data_AF-A0A9X8VGG7-F1
#
_entry.id   AF-A0A9X8VGG7-F1
#
_cell.length_a   1.000
_cell.length_b   1.000
_cell.length_c   1.000
_cell.angle_alpha   90.00
_cell.angle_beta   90.00
_cell.angle_gamma   90.00
#
_symmetry.space_group_name_H-M   'P 1'
#
loop_
_entity.id
_entity.type
_entity.pdbx_description
1 polymer ?
#
loop_
_entity_poly.entity_id
_entity_poly.type
_entity_poly.pdbx_seq_one_letter_code
_entity_poly.pdbx_strand_id
1 'polypeptide(L)' 'MIIVHHLNHSRSQRILWFLEELGVPYQVQRYERDPQTMLA' A
#
# COMPACT_ATOMS: atom_id res chain seq x y z
N MET A 1 4.98 12.95 7.64
CA MET A 1 4.64 11.54 7.96
C MET A 1 4.08 10.92 6.68
N ILE A 2 4.72 9.90 6.12
CA ILE A 2 4.28 9.25 4.88
C ILE A 2 3.34 8.09 5.25
N ILE A 3 2.15 8.04 4.64
CA ILE A 3 1.21 6.92 4.78
C ILE A 3 1.01 6.29 3.40
N VAL A 4 1.31 5.01 3.28
CA VAL A 4 1.11 4.22 2.07
C VAL A 4 -0.23 3.50 2.17
N HIS A 5 -1.19 3.92 1.35
CA HIS A 5 -2.49 3.27 1.24
C HIS A 5 -2.36 2.04 0.32
N HIS A 6 -2.42 0.84 0.89
CA HIS A 6 -2.34 -0.43 0.17
C HIS A 6 -3.71 -1.08 0.09
N LEU A 7 -4.27 -1.17 -1.12
CA LEU A 7 -5.47 -1.95 -1.40
C LEU A 7 -5.06 -3.38 -1.80
N ASN A 8 -5.77 -4.41 -1.34
CA ASN A 8 -5.51 -5.78 -1.80
C ASN A 8 -5.58 -5.87 -3.34
N HIS A 9 -4.69 -6.67 -3.94
CA HIS A 9 -4.46 -6.72 -5.39
C HIS A 9 -4.05 -5.39 -6.06
N SER A 10 -3.55 -4.40 -5.28
CA SER A 10 -2.92 -3.19 -5.84
C SER A 10 -1.44 -3.39 -6.15
N ARG A 11 -0.87 -2.45 -6.92
CA ARG A 11 0.57 -2.43 -7.28
C ARG A 11 1.43 -1.55 -6.37
N SER A 12 0.97 -1.25 -5.15
CA SER A 12 1.68 -0.33 -4.25
C SER A 12 2.98 -0.88 -3.65
N GLN A 13 3.27 -2.18 -3.83
CA GLN A 13 4.50 -2.80 -3.30
C GLN A 13 5.80 -2.16 -3.83
N ARG A 14 5.79 -1.62 -5.05
CA ARG A 14 6.96 -0.90 -5.61
C ARG A 14 7.27 0.38 -4.84
N ILE A 15 6.26 1.04 -4.29
CA ILE A 15 6.43 2.25 -3.48
C ILE A 15 7.10 1.88 -2.15
N LEU A 16 6.71 0.75 -1.56
CA LEU A 16 7.35 0.25 -0.33
C LEU A 16 8.85 0.04 -0.55
N TRP A 17 9.26 -0.65 -1.62
CA TRP A 17 10.68 -0.84 -1.93
C TRP A 17 11.44 0.48 -2.11
N PHE A 18 10.82 1.46 -2.74
CA PHE A 18 11.45 2.77 -2.91
C PHE A 18 11.62 3.51 -1.58
N LEU A 19 10.62 3.43 -0.68
CA LEU A 19 10.71 4.05 0.64
C LEU A 19 11.74 3.35 1.54
N GLU A 20 11.87 2.03 1.43
CA GLU A 20 12.95 1.27 2.08
C GLU A 20 14.33 1.72 1.57
N GLU A 21 14.52 1.80 0.25
CA GLU A 21 15.80 2.23 -0.34
C GLU A 21 16.18 3.66 0.08
N LEU A 22 15.19 4.55 0.22
CA LEU A 22 15.39 5.92 0.68
C LEU A 22 15.59 6.04 2.20
N GLY A 23 15.38 4.97 2.97
CA GLY A 23 15.51 4.98 4.43
C GLY A 23 14.53 5.94 5.13
N VAL A 24 13.39 6.25 4.51
CA VAL A 24 12.43 7.21 5.05
C VAL A 24 11.37 6.51 5.89
N PRO A 25 10.97 7.07 7.05
CA PRO A 25 9.92 6.46 7.87
C PRO A 25 8.55 6.61 7.19
N TYR A 26 7.82 5.51 7.10
CA TYR A 26 6.46 5.47 6.58
C TYR A 26 5.57 4.51 7.38
N GLN A 27 4.26 4.66 7.23
CA GLN A 27 3.26 3.75 7.75
C GLN A 27 2.46 3.14 6.60
N VAL A 28 1.97 1.91 6.77
CA VAL A 28 1.12 1.26 5.77
C VAL A 28 -0.29 1.13 6.31
N GLN A 29 -1.26 1.68 5.58
CA GLN A 29 -2.67 1.48 5.84
C GLN A 29 -3.24 0.51 4.80
N ARG A 30 -3.78 -0.62 5.26
CA ARG A 30 -4.29 -1.68 4.40
C ARG A 30 -5.80 -1.55 4.23
N TYR A 31 -6.26 -1.81 3.01
CA TYR A 31 -7.65 -1.84 2.60
C TYR A 31 -7.94 -3.15 1.89
N GLU A 32 -9.12 -3.70 2.14
CA GLU A 32 -9.62 -4.87 1.43
C GLU A 32 -10.73 -4.44 0.48
N ARG A 33 -10.67 -4.92 -0.76
CA ARG A 33 -11.76 -4.86 -1.73
C ARG A 33 -12.89 -5.76 -1.27
N ASP A 34 -14.08 -5.43 -1.75
CA ASP A 34 -15.23 -6.31 -1.65
C ASP A 34 -14.87 -7.70 -2.21
N PRO A 35 -15.06 -8.79 -1.45
CA PRO A 35 -14.62 -10.12 -1.84
C PRO A 35 -15.44 -10.73 -2.99
N GLN A 36 -16.63 -10.21 -3.28
CA GLN A 36 -17.51 -10.73 -4.34
C GLN A 36 -17.29 -9.99 -5.67
N THR A 37 -17.14 -8.67 -5.60
CA THR A 37 -17.08 -7.79 -6.76
C THR A 37 -15.66 -7.31 -7.08
N MET A 38 -14.72 -7.47 -6.15
CA MET A 38 -13.36 -6.94 -6.22
C MET A 38 -13.31 -5.42 -6.42
N LEU A 39 -14.41 -4.72 -6.13
CA LEU A 39 -14.48 -3.27 -6.14
C LEU A 39 -13.98 -2.72 -4.80
N ALA A 40 -13.40 -1.53 -4.86
CA ALA A 40 -12.95 -0.80 -3.67
C ALA A 40 -14.12 -0.04 -3.06
#